data_AF-F2IEW8-F1
#
_entry.id   AF-F2IEW8-F1
#
_cell.length_a   1.000
_cell.length_b   1.000
_cell.length_c   1.000
_cell.angle_alpha   90.00
_cell.angle_beta   90.00
_cell.angle_gamma   90.00
#
_symmetry.space_group_name_H-M   'P 1'
#
loop_
_entity.id
_entity.type
_entity.pdbx_description
1 polymer ?
#
loop_
_entity_poly.entity_id
_entity_poly.type
_entity_poly.pdbx_seq_one_letter_code
_entity_poly.pdbx_strand_id
1 'polypeptide(L)'
;MKRLIIVFLVGASVTSCTSVKQIGKVNMISTRNIDPNLDYSLISTYSGGSKRELKKSRAKSIEDAIDQTVKKVPGGEFVMNVKVYTIHKFNKEYLAVEGDVWGNAGNVSYKGFEVGELVIWKSAGSYKKGTITSLKDDKVCLIKTESGDIVEKKYEEISEAE
;
A
#
# COMPACT_ATOMS: atom_id res chain seq x y z
N MET A 1 32.11 -34.07 -20.81
CA MET A 1 30.97 -33.45 -21.55
C MET A 1 29.59 -33.93 -21.08
N LYS A 2 29.35 -35.22 -20.79
CA LYS A 2 28.03 -35.71 -20.31
C LYS A 2 27.56 -35.14 -18.96
N ARG A 3 28.48 -34.76 -18.06
CA ARG A 3 28.13 -34.19 -16.73
C ARG A 3 27.72 -32.70 -16.78
N LEU A 4 28.09 -31.95 -17.83
CA LEU A 4 27.74 -30.53 -17.95
C LEU A 4 26.31 -30.31 -18.46
N ILE A 5 25.77 -31.24 -19.25
CA ILE A 5 24.42 -31.15 -19.83
C ILE A 5 23.33 -31.35 -18.76
N ILE A 6 23.62 -32.16 -17.74
CA ILE A 6 22.67 -32.44 -16.64
C ILE A 6 22.44 -31.20 -15.76
N VAL A 7 23.45 -30.34 -15.59
CA VAL A 7 23.33 -29.10 -14.78
C VAL A 7 22.45 -28.06 -15.49
N PHE A 8 22.44 -28.05 -16.82
CA PHE A 8 21.60 -27.12 -17.60
C PHE A 8 20.13 -27.55 -17.66
N LEU A 9 19.85 -28.87 -17.63
CA LEU A 9 18.47 -29.39 -17.63
C LEU A 9 17.76 -29.26 -16.27
N VAL A 10 18.50 -29.29 -15.16
CA VAL A 10 17.93 -29.11 -13.81
C VAL A 10 17.73 -27.62 -13.48
N GLY A 11 18.51 -26.72 -14.08
CA GLY A 11 18.36 -25.26 -13.90
C GLY A 11 17.12 -24.67 -14.58
N ALA A 12 16.55 -25.34 -15.59
CA ALA A 12 15.40 -24.83 -16.35
C ALA A 12 14.03 -25.09 -15.69
N SER A 13 13.97 -25.92 -14.64
CA SER A 13 12.70 -26.37 -14.04
C SER A 13 12.13 -25.43 -12.97
N VAL A 14 12.76 -24.27 -12.73
CA VAL A 14 12.34 -23.29 -11.70
C VAL A 14 11.56 -22.11 -12.31
N THR A 15 10.94 -22.31 -13.47
CA THR A 15 10.06 -21.30 -14.08
C THR A 15 8.74 -21.19 -13.29
N SER A 16 8.77 -20.43 -12.19
CA SER A 16 7.65 -19.67 -11.62
C SER A 16 6.28 -20.39 -11.60
N CYS A 17 6.03 -21.26 -10.62
CA CYS A 17 4.69 -21.78 -10.26
C CYS A 17 3.81 -20.70 -9.61
N THR A 18 3.61 -19.56 -10.28
CA THR A 18 2.68 -18.51 -9.83
C THR A 18 1.61 -18.27 -10.88
N SER A 19 0.39 -18.72 -10.61
CA SER A 19 -0.79 -18.46 -11.43
C SER A 19 -1.61 -17.34 -10.80
N VAL A 20 -2.19 -16.46 -11.63
CA VAL A 20 -3.09 -15.39 -11.22
C VAL A 20 -4.37 -15.54 -12.01
N LYS A 21 -5.50 -15.69 -11.32
CA LYS A 21 -6.81 -15.86 -11.93
C LYS A 21 -7.78 -14.85 -11.33
N GLN A 22 -8.47 -14.10 -12.18
CA GLN A 22 -9.55 -13.23 -11.73
C GLN A 22 -10.75 -14.08 -11.33
N ILE A 23 -11.30 -13.84 -10.14
CA ILE A 23 -12.42 -14.60 -9.58
C ILE A 23 -13.69 -13.77 -9.41
N GLY A 24 -13.59 -12.44 -9.47
CA GLY A 24 -14.75 -11.57 -9.32
C GLY A 24 -14.49 -10.14 -9.81
N LYS A 25 -15.59 -9.43 -10.02
CA LYS A 25 -15.64 -8.00 -10.35
C LYS A 25 -16.82 -7.37 -9.63
N VAL A 26 -16.60 -6.24 -8.98
CA VAL A 26 -17.64 -5.50 -8.28
C VAL A 26 -17.40 -3.99 -8.40
N ASN A 27 -18.46 -3.20 -8.27
CA ASN A 27 -18.37 -1.76 -8.49
C ASN A 27 -17.63 -1.04 -7.37
N MET A 28 -17.77 -1.51 -6.12
CA MET A 28 -17.18 -0.90 -4.94
C MET A 28 -16.99 -1.96 -3.85
N ILE A 29 -15.87 -1.91 -3.11
CA ILE A 29 -15.73 -2.61 -1.83
C ILE A 29 -15.00 -1.70 -0.83
N SER A 30 -15.46 -1.76 0.41
CA SER A 30 -14.84 -1.10 1.56
C SER A 30 -14.80 -2.06 2.75
N THR A 31 -13.77 -1.89 3.60
CA THR A 31 -13.65 -2.58 4.90
C THR A 31 -14.20 -1.74 6.05
N ARG A 32 -14.63 -0.50 5.78
CA ARG A 32 -15.19 0.45 6.75
C ARG A 32 -16.46 1.12 6.22
N ASN A 33 -17.21 1.76 7.11
CA ASN A 33 -18.34 2.59 6.71
C ASN A 33 -17.85 3.80 5.90
N ILE A 34 -18.57 4.10 4.82
CA ILE A 34 -18.36 5.28 3.99
C ILE A 34 -19.37 6.33 4.47
N ASP A 35 -18.89 7.53 4.82
CA ASP A 35 -19.76 8.62 5.24
C ASP A 35 -20.33 9.34 4.01
N PRO A 36 -21.64 9.27 3.74
CA PRO A 36 -22.23 9.89 2.56
C PRO A 36 -22.16 11.42 2.57
N ASN A 37 -21.79 12.05 3.69
CA ASN A 37 -21.68 13.50 3.82
C ASN A 37 -20.28 14.03 3.51
N LEU A 38 -19.29 13.14 3.29
CA LEU A 38 -17.93 13.51 2.94
C LEU A 38 -17.71 13.50 1.43
N ASP A 39 -16.97 14.48 0.93
CA ASP A 39 -16.58 14.56 -0.47
C ASP A 39 -15.35 13.68 -0.75
N TYR A 40 -15.61 12.46 -1.23
CA TYR A 40 -14.56 11.55 -1.67
C TYR A 40 -14.15 11.81 -3.12
N SER A 41 -12.86 11.68 -3.39
CA SER A 41 -12.28 11.86 -4.71
C SER A 41 -11.37 10.71 -5.10
N LEU A 42 -11.16 10.56 -6.41
CA LEU A 42 -10.26 9.57 -6.97
C LEU A 42 -8.80 9.94 -6.64
N ILE A 43 -8.09 9.07 -5.94
CA ILE A 43 -6.70 9.30 -5.54
C ILE A 43 -5.73 8.53 -6.46
N SER A 44 -6.06 7.27 -6.76
CA SER A 44 -5.20 6.41 -7.58
C SER A 44 -6.02 5.46 -8.44
N THR A 45 -5.61 5.27 -9.69
CA THR A 45 -6.26 4.35 -10.63
C THR A 45 -5.51 3.04 -10.74
N TYR A 46 -6.23 1.93 -10.91
CA TYR A 46 -5.66 0.58 -11.13
C TYR A 46 -4.65 0.13 -10.05
N SER A 47 -4.78 0.61 -8.81
CA SER A 47 -3.92 0.25 -7.69
C SER A 47 -3.96 -1.25 -7.45
N GLY A 48 -2.79 -1.88 -7.25
CA GLY A 48 -2.69 -3.33 -7.04
C GLY A 48 -2.79 -4.20 -8.31
N GLY A 49 -3.05 -3.60 -9.48
CA GLY A 49 -3.28 -4.33 -10.74
C GLY A 49 -2.03 -4.78 -11.49
N SER A 50 -0.84 -4.25 -11.17
CA SER A 50 0.36 -4.66 -11.91
C SER A 50 0.68 -6.13 -11.65
N LYS A 51 1.17 -6.85 -12.68
CA LYS A 51 1.59 -8.26 -12.53
C LYS A 51 2.56 -8.46 -11.36
N ARG A 52 3.42 -7.47 -11.10
CA ARG A 52 4.37 -7.50 -9.98
C ARG A 52 3.67 -7.39 -8.63
N GLU A 53 2.67 -6.52 -8.50
CA GLU A 53 1.91 -6.35 -7.26
C GLU A 53 1.02 -7.54 -6.95
N LEU A 54 0.29 -8.04 -7.95
CA LEU A 54 -0.51 -9.28 -7.82
C LEU A 54 0.39 -10.43 -7.35
N LYS A 55 1.54 -10.65 -8.01
CA LYS A 55 2.51 -11.67 -7.58
C LYS A 55 3.16 -11.39 -6.22
N LYS A 56 3.13 -10.15 -5.71
CA LYS A 56 3.64 -9.85 -4.36
C LYS A 56 2.60 -10.02 -3.28
N SER A 57 1.30 -9.98 -3.59
CA SER A 57 0.25 -10.14 -2.59
C SER A 57 0.46 -11.39 -1.75
N ARG A 58 0.17 -11.26 -0.45
CA ARG A 58 0.12 -12.33 0.54
C ARG A 58 -1.18 -12.29 1.35
N ALA A 59 -2.19 -11.58 0.84
CA ALA A 59 -3.46 -11.45 1.54
C ALA A 59 -4.16 -12.81 1.66
N LYS A 60 -4.69 -13.09 2.85
CA LYS A 60 -5.38 -14.36 3.15
C LYS A 60 -6.91 -14.25 3.11
N SER A 61 -7.44 -13.03 3.13
CA SER A 61 -8.87 -12.74 3.03
C SER A 61 -9.11 -11.59 2.05
N ILE A 62 -10.37 -11.35 1.68
CA ILE A 62 -10.76 -10.24 0.81
C ILE A 62 -10.50 -8.92 1.53
N GLU A 63 -10.83 -8.83 2.81
CA GLU A 63 -10.62 -7.66 3.66
C GLU A 63 -9.14 -7.27 3.71
N ASP A 64 -8.24 -8.24 3.95
CA ASP A 64 -6.79 -8.01 3.95
C ASP A 64 -6.28 -7.55 2.57
N ALA A 65 -6.85 -8.08 1.48
CA ALA A 65 -6.49 -7.67 0.12
C ALA A 65 -6.93 -6.23 -0.20
N ILE A 66 -8.12 -5.83 0.27
CA ILE A 66 -8.63 -4.46 0.14
C ILE A 66 -7.76 -3.52 0.97
N ASP A 67 -7.53 -3.85 2.24
CA ASP A 67 -6.71 -3.05 3.15
C ASP A 67 -5.30 -2.85 2.57
N GLN A 68 -4.66 -3.90 2.05
CA GLN A 68 -3.34 -3.80 1.40
C GLN A 68 -3.34 -2.93 0.14
N THR A 69 -4.48 -2.77 -0.52
CA THR A 69 -4.60 -1.94 -1.73
C THR A 69 -4.82 -0.48 -1.34
N VAL A 70 -5.77 -0.24 -0.42
CA VAL A 70 -6.12 1.10 0.06
C VAL A 70 -4.95 1.73 0.83
N LYS A 71 -4.33 1.02 1.77
CA LYS A 71 -3.26 1.55 2.65
C LYS A 71 -1.97 1.94 1.95
N LYS A 72 -1.75 1.47 0.72
CA LYS A 72 -0.62 1.92 -0.12
C LYS A 72 -0.81 3.32 -0.67
N VAL A 73 -2.04 3.81 -0.66
CA VAL A 73 -2.42 5.10 -1.21
C VAL A 73 -2.78 6.00 -0.02
N PRO A 74 -1.96 7.02 0.28
CA PRO A 74 -2.30 8.01 1.31
C PRO A 74 -3.68 8.62 1.06
N GLY A 75 -4.47 8.80 2.14
CA GLY A 75 -5.84 9.29 2.06
C GLY A 75 -6.86 8.28 1.50
N GLY A 76 -6.44 7.09 1.08
CA GLY A 76 -7.32 6.05 0.57
C GLY A 76 -8.26 5.48 1.64
N GLU A 77 -9.52 5.28 1.27
CA GLU A 77 -10.55 4.72 2.16
C GLU A 77 -11.21 3.46 1.60
N PHE A 78 -11.54 3.46 0.31
CA PHE A 78 -12.23 2.36 -0.36
C PHE A 78 -11.75 2.20 -1.80
N VAL A 79 -12.19 1.12 -2.45
CA VAL A 79 -11.83 0.82 -3.84
C VAL A 79 -13.08 0.74 -4.69
N MET A 80 -13.05 1.40 -5.86
CA MET A 80 -14.07 1.32 -6.91
C MET A 80 -13.52 0.56 -8.14
N ASN A 81 -14.42 0.13 -9.03
CA ASN A 81 -14.07 -0.61 -10.25
C ASN A 81 -13.19 -1.84 -9.98
N VAL A 82 -13.60 -2.61 -8.97
CA VAL A 82 -12.77 -3.62 -8.30
C VAL A 82 -12.73 -4.92 -9.10
N LYS A 83 -11.53 -5.47 -9.28
CA LYS A 83 -11.28 -6.85 -9.71
C LYS A 83 -10.64 -7.62 -8.57
N VAL A 84 -11.17 -8.80 -8.29
CA VAL A 84 -10.64 -9.70 -7.26
C VAL A 84 -9.93 -10.85 -7.96
N TYR A 85 -8.72 -11.16 -7.50
CA TYR A 85 -7.88 -12.22 -8.02
C TYR A 85 -7.56 -13.25 -6.96
N THR A 86 -7.52 -14.52 -7.36
CA THR A 86 -6.80 -15.56 -6.64
C THR A 86 -5.41 -15.73 -7.25
N ILE A 87 -4.42 -15.95 -6.38
CA ILE A 87 -3.02 -16.11 -6.73
C ILE A 87 -2.53 -17.42 -6.12
N HIS A 88 -2.28 -18.39 -6.98
CA HIS A 88 -1.71 -19.67 -6.58
C HIS A 88 -0.19 -19.58 -6.67
N LYS A 89 0.51 -19.72 -5.54
CA LYS A 89 1.97 -19.78 -5.44
C LYS A 89 2.35 -21.08 -4.78
N PHE A 90 2.98 -21.98 -5.53
CA PHE A 90 3.24 -23.34 -5.06
C PHE A 90 1.93 -23.97 -4.54
N ASN A 91 1.89 -24.41 -3.27
CA ASN A 91 0.72 -25.02 -2.64
C ASN A 91 -0.08 -24.02 -1.77
N LYS A 92 0.02 -22.73 -2.04
CA LYS A 92 -0.69 -21.69 -1.27
C LYS A 92 -1.54 -20.83 -2.20
N GLU A 93 -2.71 -20.48 -1.71
CA GLU A 93 -3.63 -19.56 -2.33
C GLU A 93 -3.63 -18.23 -1.58
N TYR A 94 -3.61 -17.14 -2.32
CA TYR A 94 -3.67 -15.77 -1.80
C TYR A 94 -4.68 -14.97 -2.60
N LEU A 95 -5.18 -13.89 -2.01
CA LEU A 95 -6.08 -12.96 -2.68
C LEU A 95 -5.35 -11.68 -3.06
N ALA A 96 -5.82 -11.01 -4.10
CA ALA A 96 -5.42 -9.65 -4.41
C ALA A 96 -6.59 -8.88 -4.99
N VAL A 97 -6.54 -7.58 -4.78
CA VAL A 97 -7.52 -6.62 -5.29
C VAL A 97 -6.81 -5.65 -6.22
N GLU A 98 -7.46 -5.36 -7.34
CA GLU A 98 -7.14 -4.23 -8.20
C GLU A 98 -8.35 -3.32 -8.26
N GLY A 99 -8.13 -2.01 -8.27
CA GLY A 99 -9.18 -1.06 -8.59
C GLY A 99 -8.71 0.37 -8.40
N ASP A 100 -9.66 1.29 -8.47
CA ASP A 100 -9.42 2.71 -8.27
C ASP A 100 -9.60 3.03 -6.79
N VAL A 101 -8.57 3.58 -6.15
CA VAL A 101 -8.63 3.98 -4.74
C VAL A 101 -9.21 5.37 -4.63
N TRP A 102 -10.26 5.47 -3.83
CA TRP A 102 -10.98 6.70 -3.52
C TRP A 102 -10.86 6.98 -2.02
N GLY A 103 -10.92 8.26 -1.68
CA GLY A 103 -10.84 8.73 -0.30
C GLY A 103 -10.74 10.24 -0.25
N ASN A 104 -10.18 10.77 0.83
CA ASN A 104 -9.93 12.19 0.95
C ASN A 104 -8.65 12.54 0.19
N ALA A 105 -8.74 13.14 -1.00
CA ALA A 105 -7.58 13.58 -1.80
C ALA A 105 -6.86 14.80 -1.21
N GLY A 106 -7.30 15.29 -0.05
CA GLY A 106 -6.47 16.15 0.77
C GLY A 106 -5.16 15.44 1.08
N ASN A 107 -4.10 16.20 1.29
CA ASN A 107 -2.79 15.68 1.66
C ASN A 107 -2.80 15.06 3.07
N VAL A 108 -3.81 14.29 3.42
CA VAL A 108 -4.15 13.79 4.74
C VAL A 108 -3.82 12.30 4.77
N SER A 109 -3.12 11.89 5.80
CA SER A 109 -2.74 10.52 6.02
C SER A 109 -3.95 9.74 6.52
N TYR A 110 -3.83 8.42 6.45
CA TYR A 110 -4.79 7.54 7.09
C TYR A 110 -5.00 7.84 8.59
N LYS A 111 -4.00 8.43 9.27
CA LYS A 111 -4.06 8.80 10.70
C LYS A 111 -4.44 10.27 10.94
N GLY A 112 -4.84 11.01 9.91
CA GLY A 112 -5.28 12.41 10.03
C GLY A 112 -4.20 13.47 9.83
N PHE A 113 -2.92 13.09 9.71
CA PHE A 113 -1.82 14.04 9.48
C PHE A 113 -1.80 14.64 8.07
N GLU A 114 -1.55 15.93 7.91
CA GLU A 114 -1.56 16.63 6.63
C GLU A 114 -0.18 17.07 6.10
N VAL A 115 0.02 17.18 4.79
CA VAL A 115 1.21 17.87 4.22
C VAL A 115 1.12 19.35 4.56
N GLY A 116 2.23 19.90 5.05
CA GLY A 116 2.30 21.24 5.60
C GLY A 116 2.10 21.28 7.12
N GLU A 117 1.60 20.18 7.71
CA GLU A 117 1.45 20.07 9.15
C GLU A 117 2.81 19.97 9.82
N LEU A 118 2.89 20.59 10.99
CA LEU A 118 4.12 20.72 11.73
C LEU A 118 4.06 19.77 12.92
N VAL A 119 5.07 18.91 13.01
CA VAL A 119 5.07 17.74 13.88
C VAL A 119 6.36 17.66 14.70
N ILE A 120 6.26 17.01 15.85
CA ILE A 120 7.38 16.73 16.74
C ILE A 120 7.62 15.23 16.89
N TRP A 121 8.88 14.85 17.11
CA TRP A 121 9.25 13.47 17.44
C TRP A 121 10.47 13.43 18.35
N LYS A 122 10.59 12.34 19.10
CA LYS A 122 11.74 12.12 19.98
C LYS A 122 12.91 11.51 19.19
N SER A 123 14.09 12.12 19.31
CA SER A 123 15.34 11.66 18.71
C SER A 123 16.49 11.85 19.69
N ALA A 124 17.19 10.76 20.02
CA ALA A 124 18.36 10.77 20.91
C ALA A 124 18.16 11.57 22.22
N GLY A 125 16.99 11.42 22.84
CA GLY A 125 16.65 12.09 24.11
C GLY A 125 16.13 13.53 23.99
N SER A 126 16.21 14.14 22.81
CA SER A 126 15.66 15.47 22.51
C SER A 126 14.41 15.38 21.63
N TYR A 127 13.54 16.40 21.68
CA TYR A 127 12.47 16.53 20.70
C TYR A 127 12.97 17.32 19.50
N LYS A 128 12.67 16.82 18.31
CA LYS A 128 12.89 17.51 17.05
C LYS A 128 11.54 17.94 16.48
N LYS A 129 11.56 19.02 15.71
CA LYS A 129 10.41 19.63 15.07
C LYS A 129 10.65 19.68 13.55
N GLY A 130 9.58 19.62 12.78
CA GLY A 130 9.65 19.71 11.32
C GLY A 130 8.29 19.69 10.68
N THR A 131 8.24 19.85 9.36
CA THR A 131 7.01 19.95 8.59
C THR A 131 6.85 18.74 7.68
N ILE A 132 5.68 18.12 7.67
CA ILE A 132 5.37 17.03 6.74
C ILE A 132 5.39 17.60 5.33
N THR A 133 6.21 17.01 4.46
CA THR A 133 6.35 17.42 3.05
C THR A 133 5.67 16.46 2.09
N SER A 134 5.50 15.20 2.50
CA SER A 134 4.87 14.17 1.69
C SER A 134 4.39 13.03 2.56
N LEU A 135 3.26 12.43 2.18
CA LEU A 135 2.74 11.20 2.75
C LEU A 135 3.12 10.04 1.84
N LYS A 136 3.77 9.01 2.39
CA LYS A 136 4.28 7.90 1.60
C LYS A 136 3.28 6.75 1.51
N ASP A 137 2.72 6.38 2.65
CA ASP A 137 1.72 5.33 2.81
C ASP A 137 0.91 5.54 4.11
N ASP A 138 0.15 4.53 4.55
CA ASP A 138 -0.63 4.54 5.80
C ASP A 138 0.20 4.55 7.09
N LYS A 139 1.52 4.33 7.00
CA LYS A 139 2.42 4.20 8.15
C LYS A 139 3.47 5.27 8.21
N VAL A 140 3.88 5.82 7.07
CA VAL A 140 5.10 6.62 6.95
C VAL A 140 4.85 7.93 6.19
N CYS A 141 5.52 8.99 6.65
CA CYS A 141 5.61 10.29 5.99
C CYS A 141 7.07 10.78 5.88
N LEU A 142 7.28 11.80 5.06
CA LEU A 142 8.54 12.53 4.92
C LEU A 142 8.43 13.90 5.59
N ILE A 143 9.36 14.20 6.49
CA ILE A 143 9.37 15.43 7.27
C ILE A 143 10.63 16.22 6.93
N LYS A 144 10.47 17.51 6.66
CA LYS A 144 11.58 18.46 6.55
C LYS A 144 11.88 19.04 7.92
N THR A 145 13.09 18.81 8.42
CA THR A 145 13.56 19.38 9.69
C THR A 145 13.78 20.89 9.56
N GLU A 146 13.91 21.58 10.69
CA GLU A 146 14.33 22.99 10.72
C GLU A 146 15.71 23.22 10.08
N SER A 147 16.60 22.23 10.10
CA SER A 147 17.89 22.26 9.40
C SER A 147 17.77 22.12 7.88
N GLY A 148 16.59 21.78 7.36
CA GLY A 148 16.33 21.59 5.94
C GLY A 148 16.49 20.16 5.42
N ASP A 149 16.88 19.21 6.29
CA ASP A 149 17.03 17.79 5.94
C ASP A 149 15.66 17.11 5.82
N ILE A 150 15.53 16.14 4.90
CA ILE A 150 14.32 15.31 4.77
C ILE A 150 14.55 13.99 5.51
N VAL A 151 13.68 13.69 6.47
CA VAL A 151 13.70 12.45 7.25
C VAL A 151 12.41 11.66 7.06
N GLU A 152 12.53 10.34 6.97
CA GLU A 152 11.39 9.42 6.89
C GLU A 152 10.96 8.98 8.29
N LYS A 153 9.67 9.13 8.63
CA LYS A 153 9.13 8.84 9.96
C LYS A 153 7.78 8.14 9.92
N LYS A 154 7.57 7.25 10.90
CA LYS A 154 6.28 6.61 11.11
C LYS A 154 5.31 7.56 11.81
N TYR A 155 4.03 7.50 11.46
CA TYR A 155 2.99 8.28 12.16
C TYR A 155 2.89 7.96 13.66
N GLU A 156 3.37 6.79 14.10
CA GLU A 156 3.39 6.39 15.52
C GLU A 156 4.55 7.02 16.31
N GLU A 157 5.56 7.53 15.61
CA GLU A 157 6.73 8.15 16.23
C GLU A 157 6.61 9.67 16.31
N ILE A 158 5.56 10.24 15.72
CA ILE A 158 5.35 11.68 15.62
C ILE A 158 4.05 12.10 16.31
N SER A 159 3.97 13.36 16.65
CA SER A 159 2.76 13.99 17.19
C SER A 159 2.63 15.38 16.59
N GLU A 160 1.40 15.86 16.47
CA GLU A 160 1.13 17.25 16.10
C GLU A 160 1.82 18.17 17.12
N ALA A 161 2.44 19.22 16.62
CA ALA A 161 3.10 20.19 17.47
C ALA A 161 2.22 21.43 17.58
N GLU A 162 1.77 21.70 18.80
CA GLU A 162 1.07 22.94 19.17
C GLU A 162 1.85 24.21 18.74
#